data_AF-A0A5B8VMS4-F1
#
_entry.id   AF-A0A5B8VMS4-F1
#
_cell.length_a   1.000
_cell.length_b   1.000
_cell.length_c   1.000
_cell.angle_alpha   90.00
_cell.angle_beta   90.00
_cell.angle_gamma   90.00
#
_symmetry.space_group_name_H-M   'P 1'
#
loop_
_entity.id
_entity.type
_entity.pdbx_description
1 polymer ?
#
loop_
_entity_poly.entity_id
_entity_poly.type
_entity_poly.pdbx_seq_one_letter_code
_entity_poly.pdbx_strand_id
1 'polypeptide(L)'
;MLLLVYLLNLSLLVLFFWGIFQPPLLLTWVILLLVKFIVEFYFMWLVAGFFNERRLLGWFLVMQPLHLVYTVVAGWLGLFGKYQWKGRTVK
;
A
#
# COMPACT_ATOMS: atom_id res chain seq x y z
N MET A 1 -9.10 4.31 -10.51
CA MET A 1 -8.05 3.37 -10.03
C MET A 1 -7.34 3.86 -8.78
N LEU A 2 -6.81 5.10 -8.73
CA LEU A 2 -6.06 5.63 -7.57
C LEU A 2 -6.88 5.73 -6.27
N LEU A 3 -8.15 6.15 -6.35
CA LEU A 3 -9.03 6.29 -5.17
C LEU A 3 -9.27 4.95 -4.45
N LEU A 4 -9.40 3.86 -5.21
CA LEU A 4 -9.65 2.52 -4.67
C LEU A 4 -8.40 1.96 -3.97
N VAL A 5 -7.21 2.21 -4.53
CA VAL A 5 -5.93 1.90 -3.87
C VAL A 5 -5.79 2.70 -2.58
N TYR A 6 -6.19 3.97 -2.57
CA TYR A 6 -6.16 4.79 -1.37
C TYR A 6 -7.11 4.29 -0.28
N LEU A 7 -8.39 4.06 -0.61
CA LEU A 7 -9.40 3.58 0.34
C LEU A 7 -9.02 2.22 0.94
N LEU A 8 -8.41 1.33 0.15
CA LEU A 8 -7.99 0.00 0.61
C LEU A 8 -6.76 0.06 1.54
N ASN A 9 -5.81 0.97 1.29
CA ASN A 9 -4.70 1.21 2.21
C ASN A 9 -5.15 1.95 3.48
N LEU A 10 -6.09 2.89 3.37
CA LEU A 10 -6.68 3.58 4.51
C LEU A 10 -7.46 2.61 5.40
N SER A 11 -8.27 1.72 4.82
CA SER A 11 -9.03 0.74 5.60
C SER A 11 -8.13 -0.23 6.37
N LEU A 12 -7.01 -0.66 5.76
CA LEU A 12 -5.96 -1.42 6.45
C LEU A 12 -5.36 -0.64 7.63
N LEU A 13 -5.14 0.66 7.49
CA LEU A 13 -4.59 1.50 8.55
C LEU A 13 -5.59 1.72 9.70
N VAL A 14 -6.86 1.96 9.37
CA VAL A 14 -7.94 2.12 10.36
C VAL A 14 -8.17 0.81 11.12
N LEU A 15 -8.14 -0.33 10.42
CA LEU A 15 -8.23 -1.66 11.05
C LEU A 15 -7.07 -1.95 12.00
N PHE A 16 -5.85 -1.45 11.72
CA PHE A 16 -4.72 -1.58 12.63
C PHE A 16 -5.00 -0.86 13.96
N PHE A 17 -5.36 0.43 13.89
CA PHE A 17 -5.64 1.23 15.08
C PHE A 17 -6.84 0.72 15.87
N TRP A 18 -7.89 0.25 15.18
CA TRP A 18 -9.07 -0.34 15.82
C TRP A 18 -8.76 -1.73 16.42
N GLY A 19 -7.89 -2.50 15.78
CA GLY A 19 -7.44 -3.83 16.24
C GLY A 19 -6.64 -3.79 17.54
N ILE A 20 -5.98 -2.67 17.86
CA ILE A 20 -5.31 -2.49 19.16
C ILE A 20 -6.31 -2.56 20.32
N PHE A 21 -7.54 -2.08 20.12
CA PHE A 21 -8.60 -2.13 21.13
C PHE A 21 -9.36 -3.47 21.12
N GLN A 22 -9.22 -4.29 20.08
CA GLN A 22 -9.91 -5.56 19.90
C GLN A 22 -8.93 -6.62 19.34
N PRO A 23 -8.30 -7.44 20.21
CA PRO A 23 -7.33 -8.46 19.82
C PRO A 23 -7.74 -9.38 18.66
N PRO A 24 -9.01 -9.85 18.53
CA PRO A 24 -9.39 -10.69 17.40
C PRO A 24 -9.35 -9.95 16.04
N LEU A 25 -9.59 -8.63 16.01
CA LEU A 25 -9.48 -7.83 14.79
C LEU A 25 -8.02 -7.63 14.37
N LEU A 26 -7.09 -7.60 15.33
CA LEU A 26 -5.66 -7.53 15.06
C LEU A 26 -5.17 -8.78 14.31
N LEU A 27 -5.71 -9.96 14.64
CA LEU A 27 -5.37 -11.21 13.96
C LEU A 27 -5.89 -11.21 12.51
N THR A 28 -7.10 -10.72 12.28
CA THR A 28 -7.64 -10.50 10.92
C THR A 28 -6.77 -9.53 10.12
N TRP A 29 -6.30 -8.46 10.77
CA TRP A 29 -5.41 -7.48 10.16
C TRP A 29 -4.06 -8.10 9.73
N VAL A 30 -3.44 -8.90 10.59
CA VAL A 30 -2.19 -9.61 10.28
C VAL A 30 -2.38 -10.58 9.10
N ILE A 31 -3.49 -11.32 9.07
CA ILE A 31 -3.80 -12.24 7.95
C ILE A 31 -3.96 -11.46 6.64
N LEU A 32 -4.69 -10.34 6.66
CA LEU A 32 -4.87 -9.50 5.47
C LEU A 32 -3.53 -8.93 4.97
N LEU A 33 -2.64 -8.55 5.90
CA LEU A 33 -1.29 -8.10 5.58
C LEU A 33 -0.45 -9.19 4.92
N LEU A 34 -0.49 -10.41 5.45
CA LEU A 34 0.21 -11.57 4.89
C LEU A 34 -0.31 -11.92 3.50
N VAL A 35 -1.63 -11.93 3.29
CA VAL A 35 -2.22 -12.18 1.97
C VAL A 35 -1.79 -11.09 0.98
N LYS A 36 -1.83 -9.82 1.39
CA LYS A 36 -1.36 -8.70 0.56
C LYS A 36 0.10 -8.88 0.16
N PHE A 37 0.95 -9.21 1.13
CA PHE A 37 2.37 -9.50 0.93
C PHE A 37 2.60 -10.61 -0.10
N ILE A 38 1.89 -11.73 0.03
CA ILE A 38 2.05 -12.89 -0.86
C ILE A 38 1.64 -12.53 -2.29
N VAL A 39 0.52 -11.82 -2.45
CA VAL A 39 0.04 -11.38 -3.76
C VAL A 39 1.05 -10.42 -4.42
N GLU A 40 1.55 -9.43 -3.68
CA GLU A 40 2.56 -8.49 -4.18
C GLU A 40 3.88 -9.19 -4.52
N PHE A 41 4.33 -10.13 -3.68
CA PHE A 41 5.54 -10.90 -3.93
C PHE A 41 5.40 -11.80 -5.16
N TYR A 42 4.26 -12.49 -5.32
CA TYR A 42 4.00 -13.32 -6.49
C TYR A 42 3.95 -12.50 -7.78
N PHE A 43 3.27 -11.35 -7.74
CA PHE A 43 3.24 -10.42 -8.87
C PHE A 43 4.66 -9.94 -9.22
N MET A 44 5.44 -9.54 -8.22
CA MET A 44 6.81 -9.05 -8.44
C MET A 44 7.74 -10.15 -8.93
N TRP A 45 7.56 -11.40 -8.48
CA TRP A 45 8.31 -12.54 -8.99
C TRP A 45 8.01 -12.78 -10.48
N LEU A 46 6.74 -12.70 -10.88
CA LEU A 46 6.35 -12.87 -12.28
C LEU A 46 6.96 -11.77 -13.17
N VAL A 47 6.93 -10.52 -12.70
CA VAL A 47 7.53 -9.36 -13.39
C VAL A 47 9.07 -9.46 -13.42
N ALA A 48 9.72 -9.81 -12.32
CA ALA A 48 11.17 -9.98 -12.25
C ALA A 48 11.66 -11.14 -13.13
N GLY A 49 10.84 -12.18 -13.30
CA GLY A 49 11.09 -13.26 -14.26
C GLY A 49 11.04 -12.77 -15.71
N PHE A 50 10.08 -11.90 -16.04
CA PHE A 50 9.97 -11.28 -17.37
C PHE A 50 11.14 -10.34 -17.69
N PHE A 51 11.54 -9.51 -16.72
CA PHE A 51 12.66 -8.56 -16.89
C PHE A 51 14.05 -9.18 -16.60
N ASN A 52 14.13 -10.46 -16.23
CA ASN A 52 15.35 -11.18 -15.82
C ASN A 52 16.13 -10.52 -14.66
N GLU A 53 15.49 -9.61 -13.91
CA GLU A 53 16.08 -8.81 -12.83
C GLU A 53 15.68 -9.35 -11.45
N ARG A 54 15.91 -10.65 -11.22
CA ARG A 54 15.57 -11.32 -9.95
C ARG A 54 16.31 -10.73 -8.73
N ARG A 55 17.43 -10.03 -8.96
CA ARG A 55 18.22 -9.37 -7.91
C ARG A 55 17.44 -8.25 -7.21
N LEU A 56 16.43 -7.67 -7.86
CA LEU A 56 15.57 -6.64 -7.29
C LEU A 56 14.54 -7.20 -6.28
N LEU A 57 14.27 -8.51 -6.28
CA LEU A 57 13.32 -9.12 -5.33
C LEU A 57 13.79 -9.00 -3.87
N GLY A 58 15.10 -9.04 -3.63
CA GLY A 58 15.65 -8.80 -2.28
C GLY A 58 15.41 -7.37 -1.81
N TRP A 59 15.57 -6.39 -2.71
CA TRP A 59 15.27 -4.98 -2.44
C TRP A 59 13.78 -4.75 -2.23
N PHE A 60 12.91 -5.52 -2.90
CA PHE A 60 11.47 -5.43 -2.71
C PHE A 60 11.05 -5.72 -1.26
N LEU A 61 11.65 -6.72 -0.62
CA LEU A 61 11.37 -7.06 0.77
C LEU A 61 11.72 -5.92 1.73
N VAL A 62 12.87 -5.26 1.51
CA VAL A 62 13.31 -4.10 2.31
C VAL A 62 12.46 -2.86 2.01
N MET A 63 12.02 -2.69 0.76
CA MET A 63 11.23 -1.53 0.34
C MET A 63 9.76 -1.61 0.73
N GLN A 64 9.21 -2.78 1.03
CA GLN A 64 7.81 -2.91 1.46
C GLN A 64 7.40 -2.06 2.67
N PRO A 65 8.13 -2.04 3.81
CA PRO A 65 7.78 -1.16 4.92
C PRO A 65 7.85 0.32 4.53
N LEU A 66 8.85 0.71 3.72
CA LEU A 66 8.94 2.07 3.16
C LEU A 66 7.77 2.39 2.22
N HIS A 67 7.33 1.42 1.42
CA HIS A 67 6.21 1.55 0.50
C HIS A 67 4.90 1.78 1.26
N LEU A 68 4.69 1.08 2.37
CA LEU A 68 3.54 1.31 3.24
C LEU A 68 3.54 2.75 3.77
N VAL A 69 4.66 3.22 4.32
CA VAL A 69 4.79 4.60 4.82
C VAL A 69 4.55 5.61 3.69
N TYR A 70 5.18 5.41 2.53
CA TYR A 70 5.02 6.29 1.36
C TYR A 70 3.57 6.32 0.88
N THR A 71 2.87 5.18 0.82
CA THR A 71 1.47 5.12 0.36
C THR A 71 0.55 5.88 1.30
N VAL A 72 0.82 5.82 2.61
CA VAL A 72 0.09 6.60 3.63
C VAL A 72 0.37 8.09 3.47
N VAL A 73 1.63 8.49 3.32
CA VAL A 73 2.03 9.89 3.16
C VAL A 73 1.52 10.48 1.84
N ALA A 74 1.67 9.76 0.73
CA ALA A 74 1.17 10.17 -0.58
C ALA A 74 -0.36 10.26 -0.60
N GLY A 75 -1.04 9.36 0.10
CA GLY A 75 -2.47 9.40 0.27
C GLY A 75 -2.97 10.54 1.17
N TRP A 76 -2.25 10.83 2.26
CA TRP A 76 -2.49 11.99 3.11
C TRP A 76 -2.28 13.30 2.33
N LEU A 77 -1.16 13.44 1.63
CA LEU A 77 -0.88 14.59 0.76
C LEU A 77 -1.88 14.70 -0.41
N GLY A 78 -2.36 13.57 -0.93
CA GLY A 78 -3.38 13.52 -1.99
C GLY A 78 -4.77 13.99 -1.53
N LEU A 79 -5.12 13.83 -0.25
CA LEU A 79 -6.33 14.42 0.34
C LEU A 79 -6.22 15.94 0.52
N PHE A 80 -5.03 16.44 0.83
CA PHE A 80 -4.77 17.87 1.01
C PHE A 80 -4.49 18.61 -0.30
N GLY A 81 -4.04 17.90 -1.33
CA GLY A 81 -3.74 18.46 -2.63
C GLY A 81 -5.00 18.72 -3.45
N LYS A 82 -5.58 19.92 -3.34
CA LYS A 82 -6.38 20.45 -4.46
C LYS A 82 -5.49 20.45 -5.69
N TYR A 83 -5.69 19.47 -6.58
CA TYR A 83 -4.91 19.32 -7.80
C TYR A 83 -5.18 20.54 -8.70
N GLN A 84 -4.27 21.51 -8.64
CA GLN A 84 -4.27 22.72 -9.44
C GLN A 84 -3.32 22.48 -10.62
N TRP A 85 -3.86 22.01 -11.74
CA TRP A 85 -3.06 21.89 -12.96
C TRP A 85 -3.14 23.21 -13.74
N LYS A 86 -2.01 23.93 -13.84
CA LYS A 86 -1.90 25.25 -14.52
C LYS A 86 -3.03 26.24 -14.15
N GLY A 87 -3.31 26.42 -12.85
CA GLY A 87 -4.27 27.43 -12.38
C GLY A 87 -5.74 27.15 -12.72
N ARG A 88 -6.09 25.91 -13.10
CA ARG A 88 -7.49 25.46 -13.19
C ARG A 88 -7.72 24.29 -12.25
N THR A 89 -8.72 24.42 -11.39
CA THR A 89 -9.31 23.31 -10.63
C THR A 89 -9.97 22.35 -11.61
N VAL A 90 -9.45 21.13 -11.70
CA VAL A 90 -10.12 20.04 -12.40
C VAL A 90 -10.99 19.33 -11.35
N LYS A 91 -12.32 19.35 -11.55
CA LYS A 91 -13.30 18.63 -10.71
C LYS A 91 -13.32 17.14 -11.04
#